data_AF-A0A8T3Q1Q5-F1
#
_entry.id   AF-A0A8T3Q1Q5-F1
#
_cell.length_a   1.000
_cell.length_b   1.000
_cell.length_c   1.000
_cell.angle_alpha   90.00
_cell.angle_beta   90.00
_cell.angle_gamma   90.00
#
_symmetry.space_group_name_H-M   'P 1'
#
loop_
_entity.id
_entity.type
_entity.pdbx_description
1 polymer ?
#
loop_
_entity_poly.entity_id
_entity_poly.type
_entity_poly.pdbx_seq_one_letter_code
_entity_poly.pdbx_strand_id
1 'polypeptide(L)' 'VIGVLGGSAIGDPNALGLDGGLAALFLALVWPQLGDRRSQLVALLGAAIALGLVPLMPAGLPIIAAAVAALVGLWRR' A
#
# COMPACT_ATOMS: atom_id res chain seq x y z
N VAL A 1 12.89 23.41 -8.50
CA VAL A 1 13.99 24.04 -7.74
C VAL A 1 13.75 23.98 -6.23
N ILE A 2 12.60 24.44 -5.70
CA ILE A 2 12.29 24.36 -4.26
C ILE A 2 12.33 22.92 -3.72
N GLY A 3 11.83 21.92 -4.48
CA GLY A 3 11.91 20.51 -4.07
C GLY A 3 13.34 19.96 -3.93
N VAL A 4 14.31 20.48 -4.71
CA VAL A 4 15.73 20.07 -4.59
C VAL A 4 16.37 20.68 -3.33
N LEU A 5 16.03 21.94 -3.01
CA LEU A 5 16.54 22.61 -1.80
C LEU A 5 15.91 22.06 -0.52
N GLY A 6 14.63 21.65 -0.55
CA GLY A 6 13.97 20.99 0.59
C GLY A 6 14.47 19.56 0.83
N GLY A 7 14.82 18.84 -0.23
CA GLY A 7 15.39 17.49 -0.14
C GLY A 7 16.77 17.44 0.52
N SER A 8 17.53 18.54 0.51
CA SER A 8 18.83 18.64 1.20
C SER A 8 18.71 18.92 2.71
N ALA A 9 17.55 19.42 3.16
CA ALA A 9 17.25 19.67 4.58
C ALA A 9 16.60 18.47 5.28
N ILE A 10 16.00 17.58 4.50
CA ILE A 10 15.55 16.25 4.91
C ILE A 10 16.81 15.39 4.92
N GLY A 11 17.25 14.92 6.10
CA GLY A 11 18.41 14.06 6.26
C GLY A 11 18.30 12.74 5.47
N ASP A 12 19.24 11.82 5.71
CA ASP A 12 19.40 10.58 4.94
C ASP A 12 18.05 9.89 4.61
N PRO A 13 17.58 9.92 3.36
CA PRO A 13 16.25 9.45 2.98
C PRO A 13 15.96 8.00 3.38
N ASN A 14 17.00 7.16 3.37
CA ASN A 14 16.92 5.77 3.81
C ASN A 14 16.62 5.65 5.32
N ALA A 15 17.13 6.55 6.15
CA ALA A 15 16.88 6.54 7.59
C ALA A 15 15.44 6.95 7.94
N LEU A 16 14.75 7.64 7.02
CA LEU A 16 13.37 8.12 7.18
C LEU A 16 12.31 7.13 6.67
N GLY A 17 12.72 5.96 6.16
CA GLY A 17 11.78 4.99 5.57
C GLY A 17 11.24 5.42 4.21
N LEU A 18 11.96 6.30 3.50
CA LEU A 18 11.60 6.69 2.13
C LEU A 18 11.86 5.56 1.11
N ASP A 19 12.45 4.44 1.52
CA ASP A 19 12.50 3.18 0.74
C ASP A 19 11.07 2.68 0.41
N GLY A 20 10.10 2.99 1.25
CA GLY A 20 8.67 2.74 1.05
C GLY A 20 7.90 3.89 0.38
N GLY A 21 8.56 4.94 -0.12
CA GLY A 21 7.90 6.17 -0.60
C GLY A 21 6.82 5.93 -1.66
N LEU A 22 7.03 4.95 -2.55
CA LEU A 22 6.04 4.56 -3.56
C LEU A 22 4.78 3.96 -2.93
N ALA A 23 4.92 3.11 -1.90
CA ALA A 23 3.79 2.52 -1.19
C ALA A 23 2.99 3.59 -0.44
N ALA A 24 3.67 4.57 0.15
CA ALA A 24 3.02 5.71 0.81
C ALA A 24 2.23 6.58 -0.19
N LEU A 25 2.80 6.85 -1.37
CA LEU A 25 2.10 7.57 -2.44
C LEU A 25 0.87 6.80 -2.92
N PHE A 26 1.00 5.49 -3.13
CA PHE A 26 -0.12 4.64 -3.55
C PHE A 26 -1.23 4.63 -2.50
N LEU A 27 -0.88 4.51 -1.22
CA LEU A 27 -1.84 4.58 -0.12
C LEU A 27 -2.54 5.94 -0.08
N ALA A 28 -1.82 7.04 -0.28
CA ALA A 28 -2.40 8.38 -0.34
C ALA A 28 -3.40 8.54 -1.51
N LEU A 29 -3.11 7.93 -2.67
CA LEU A 29 -4.03 7.90 -3.82
C LEU A 29 -5.26 7.03 -3.57
N VAL A 30 -5.09 5.91 -2.88
CA VAL A 30 -6.17 4.97 -2.55
C VAL A 30 -7.06 5.51 -1.42
N TRP A 31 -6.52 6.32 -0.51
CA TRP A 31 -7.24 6.90 0.64
C TRP A 31 -8.61 7.52 0.31
N PRO A 32 -8.76 8.44 -0.66
CA PRO A 32 -10.07 8.98 -1.04
C PRO A 32 -11.04 7.94 -1.61
N GLN A 33 -10.55 6.79 -2.07
CA GLN A 33 -11.38 5.68 -2.57
C GLN A 33 -12.03 4.86 -1.42
N LEU A 34 -11.53 4.98 -0.18
CA LEU A 34 -12.03 4.28 1.02
C LEU A 34 -13.19 5.04 1.71
N GLY A 35 -14.09 5.65 0.94
CA GLY A 35 -15.20 6.44 1.48
C GLY A 35 -16.22 5.62 2.29
N ASP A 36 -16.40 4.34 1.97
CA ASP A 36 -17.36 3.46 2.62
C ASP A 36 -16.73 2.50 3.63
N ARG A 37 -17.43 2.23 4.74
CA ARG A 37 -16.98 1.26 5.77
C ARG A 37 -16.72 -0.13 5.21
N ARG A 38 -17.50 -0.58 4.23
CA ARG A 38 -17.26 -1.87 3.58
C ARG A 38 -15.98 -1.87 2.74
N SER A 39 -15.63 -0.75 2.10
CA SER A 39 -14.36 -0.59 1.37
C SER A 39 -13.17 -0.64 2.33
N GLN A 40 -13.26 0.05 3.48
CA GLN A 40 -12.23 0.03 4.52
C GLN A 40 -12.00 -1.37 5.10
N LEU A 41 -13.07 -2.13 5.37
CA LEU A 41 -12.95 -3.52 5.85
C LEU A 41 -12.30 -4.45 4.82
N VAL A 42 -12.64 -4.30 3.54
CA VAL A 42 -12.01 -5.09 2.46
C VAL A 42 -10.54 -4.72 2.30
N ALA A 43 -10.20 -3.43 2.38
CA ALA A 43 -8.81 -2.96 2.33
C ALA A 43 -7.98 -3.50 3.51
N LEU A 44 -8.53 -3.49 4.73
CA LEU A 44 -7.88 -4.06 5.92
C LEU A 44 -7.66 -5.57 5.79
N LEU A 45 -8.67 -6.31 5.29
CA LEU A 45 -8.52 -7.75 5.05
C LEU A 45 -7.45 -8.04 3.98
N GLY A 46 -7.45 -7.29 2.88
CA GLY A 46 -6.43 -7.41 1.84
C GLY A 46 -5.03 -7.12 2.38
N ALA A 47 -4.88 -6.08 3.21
CA ALA A 47 -3.61 -5.75 3.86
C ALA A 47 -3.15 -6.85 4.83
N ALA A 48 -4.06 -7.40 5.64
CA ALA A 48 -3.74 -8.50 6.55
C ALA A 48 -3.29 -9.77 5.81
N ILE A 49 -3.98 -10.11 4.71
CA ILE A 49 -3.61 -11.23 3.84
C ILE A 49 -2.22 -11.01 3.24
N ALA A 50 -1.98 -9.81 2.67
CA ALA A 50 -0.70 -9.47 2.08
C ALA A 50 0.44 -9.56 3.10
N LEU A 51 0.29 -8.95 4.28
CA LEU A 51 1.29 -9.00 5.35
C LEU A 51 1.53 -10.41 5.89
N GLY A 52 0.49 -11.25 5.95
CA GLY A 52 0.63 -12.66 6.33
C GLY A 52 1.35 -13.50 5.30
N LEU A 53 1.27 -13.16 4.01
CA LEU A 53 1.95 -13.86 2.91
C LEU A 53 3.38 -13.38 2.65
N VAL A 54 3.74 -12.15 3.06
CA VAL A 54 5.09 -11.59 2.94
C VAL A 54 6.19 -12.53 3.46
N PRO A 55 6.09 -13.19 4.64
CA PRO A 55 7.15 -14.08 5.10
C PRO A 55 7.22 -15.42 4.33
N LEU A 56 6.18 -15.79 3.58
CA LEU A 56 6.12 -17.08 2.86
C LEU A 56 6.46 -16.97 1.37
N MET A 57 6.35 -15.78 0.77
CA MET A 57 6.40 -15.63 -0.69
C MET A 57 7.43 -14.59 -1.15
N PRO A 58 8.05 -14.79 -2.34
CA PRO A 58 8.84 -13.78 -3.01
C PRO A 58 8.07 -12.46 -3.20
N ALA A 59 8.81 -11.34 -3.19
CA ALA A 59 8.24 -10.01 -3.38
C ALA A 59 7.35 -9.94 -4.64
N GLY A 60 6.12 -9.45 -4.47
CA GLY A 60 5.13 -9.27 -5.55
C GLY A 60 3.96 -10.27 -5.54
N LEU A 61 4.19 -11.51 -5.12
CA LEU A 61 3.12 -12.53 -5.02
C LEU A 61 2.02 -12.22 -3.97
N PRO A 62 2.35 -11.66 -2.78
CA PRO A 62 1.31 -11.28 -1.80
C PRO A 62 0.32 -10.26 -2.35
N ILE A 63 0.80 -9.34 -3.21
CA ILE A 63 -0.03 -8.28 -3.82
C ILE A 63 -1.02 -8.89 -4.81
N ILE A 64 -0.56 -9.83 -5.64
CA ILE A 64 -1.42 -10.53 -6.61
C ILE A 64 -2.49 -11.35 -5.86
N ALA A 65 -2.11 -12.07 -4.80
CA ALA A 65 -3.04 -12.83 -3.98
C ALA A 65 -4.14 -11.94 -3.35
N ALA A 66 -3.75 -10.79 -2.78
CA ALA A 66 -4.69 -9.83 -2.23
C ALA A 66 -5.61 -9.23 -3.31
N ALA A 67 -5.08 -8.93 -4.51
CA ALA A 67 -5.86 -8.42 -5.64
C ALA A 67 -6.91 -9.43 -6.12
N VAL A 68 -6.55 -10.72 -6.21
CA VAL A 68 -7.49 -11.80 -6.57
C VAL A 68 -8.58 -11.94 -5.50
N ALA A 69 -8.22 -11.91 -4.21
CA ALA A 69 -9.19 -11.96 -3.13
C ALA A 69 -10.18 -10.78 -3.19
N ALA A 70 -9.68 -9.57 -3.47
CA ALA A 70 -10.52 -8.39 -3.67
C ALA A 70 -11.45 -8.53 -4.90
N LEU A 71 -10.94 -9.06 -6.02
CA LEU A 71 -11.71 -9.29 -7.24
C LEU A 71 -12.86 -10.28 -7.02
N VAL A 72 -12.58 -11.39 -6.31
CA VAL A 72 -13.59 -12.39 -5.92
C VAL A 72 -14.66 -11.76 -5.01
N GLY A 73 -14.24 -10.91 -4.07
CA GLY A 73 -15.16 -10.17 -3.20
C GLY A 73 -16.03 -9.16 -3.96
N LEU A 74 -15.52 -8.58 -5.05
CA LEU A 74 -16.26 -7.68 -5.93
C LEU A 74 -17.28 -8.43 -6.80
N TRP A 75 -16.89 -9.57 -7.37
CA TRP A 75 -17.74 -10.44 -8.20
C TRP A 75 -18.94 -11.05 -7.45
N ARG A 76 -18.86 -11.14 -6.12
CA ARG A 76 -19.96 -11.60 -5.27
C ARG A 76 -20.96 -10.49 -4.90
N ARG A 77 -20.80 -9.27 -5.43
CA ARG A 77 -21.79 -8.20 -5.36
C ARG A 77 -22.52 -8.05 -6.69
#